data_AF-A0AAN7L591-F1
#
_entry.id   AF-A0AAN7L591-F1
#
_cell.length_a   1.000
_cell.length_b   1.000
_cell.length_c   1.000
_cell.angle_alpha   90.00
_cell.angle_beta   90.00
_cell.angle_gamma   90.00
#
_symmetry.space_group_name_H-M   'P 1'
#
loop_
_entity.id
_entity.type
_entity.pdbx_description
1 polymer ?
#
loop_
_entity_poly.entity_id
_entity_poly.type
_entity_poly.pdbx_seq_one_letter_code
_entity_poly.pdbx_strand_id
1 'polypeptide(L)'
;MKSHHPKIKAPPRPLFSCAFFRHCTTTQPSPSPTTPTSPTHHHPPLPLAPPSPPPPPSSPPPPPPATAGTKPSSSSSSSSSSTSTSQSFTQWRFPLSTSPLCPSPHTQPPPPLHPPPPPISSANLQEVFHLAELQLSFDSSDFDRLSGLHLLERSLVPNPPAEPACPAELMCRIVDCMRRKPGVKPAAKILFALCLAGDNRRVAVEVGAVGAVVELAMELDRSSAERALAALELMCTVGEGAAEVRTHAMAVPVMVSMMARMDGRGREHAISILAVIYGGGSASVAVAVAPPEEVARAVVLALQGDCSARCRRKGAQLLKLLQESEEDGRLDLPKEGG
;
A
#
# COMPACT_ATOMS: atom_id res chain seq x y z
N MET A 1 45.98 -61.01 -4.56
CA MET A 1 44.59 -61.49 -4.72
C MET A 1 43.70 -60.77 -3.72
N LYS A 2 42.66 -60.10 -4.24
CA LYS A 2 41.36 -59.72 -3.63
C LYS A 2 41.30 -58.95 -2.30
N SER A 3 40.81 -57.72 -2.43
CA SER A 3 40.28 -56.79 -1.44
C SER A 3 38.86 -57.17 -0.97
N HIS A 4 38.49 -56.77 0.25
CA HIS A 4 37.09 -56.56 0.65
C HIS A 4 36.99 -55.50 1.78
N HIS A 5 36.39 -54.35 1.47
CA HIS A 5 35.80 -53.41 2.43
C HIS A 5 34.27 -53.45 2.25
N PRO A 6 33.47 -53.39 3.33
CA PRO A 6 32.02 -53.36 3.24
C PRO A 6 31.49 -51.93 3.00
N LYS A 7 30.55 -51.80 2.05
CA LYS A 7 29.75 -50.60 1.77
C LYS A 7 28.37 -50.75 2.42
N ILE A 8 27.91 -49.73 3.16
CA ILE A 8 26.51 -49.59 3.60
C ILE A 8 25.94 -48.28 3.04
N LYS A 9 24.71 -48.39 2.55
CA LYS A 9 23.92 -47.49 1.68
C LYS A 9 23.31 -46.29 2.41
N ALA A 10 23.26 -45.16 1.71
CA ALA A 10 22.37 -44.04 1.97
C ALA A 10 21.03 -44.19 1.21
N PRO A 11 19.88 -43.71 1.75
CA PRO A 11 18.61 -43.68 1.02
C PRO A 11 18.41 -42.38 0.21
N PRO A 12 17.73 -42.42 -0.95
CA PRO A 12 17.49 -41.26 -1.80
C PRO A 12 16.15 -40.55 -1.53
N ARG A 13 16.09 -39.27 -1.91
CA ARG A 13 14.92 -38.37 -1.92
C ARG A 13 13.85 -38.81 -2.94
N PRO A 14 12.55 -38.62 -2.67
CA PRO A 14 11.52 -38.81 -3.69
C PRO A 14 11.26 -37.51 -4.49
N LEU A 15 11.35 -37.62 -5.82
CA LEU A 15 10.71 -36.75 -6.80
C LEU A 15 9.46 -37.51 -7.28
N PHE A 16 8.27 -36.90 -7.23
CA PHE A 16 7.09 -37.47 -7.87
C PHE A 16 6.58 -36.55 -8.98
N SER A 17 6.61 -37.12 -10.19
CA SER A 17 6.18 -36.60 -11.47
C SER A 17 4.70 -36.88 -11.69
N CYS A 18 4.04 -35.96 -12.39
CA CYS A 18 2.70 -36.07 -12.95
C CYS A 18 2.69 -37.05 -14.14
N ALA A 19 1.62 -37.86 -14.27
CA ALA A 19 0.95 -38.26 -15.53
C ALA A 19 0.13 -39.55 -15.32
N PHE A 20 -1.20 -39.40 -15.30
CA PHE A 20 -2.16 -40.50 -15.43
C PHE A 20 -2.78 -40.42 -16.83
N PHE A 21 -2.58 -41.46 -17.64
CA PHE A 21 -3.41 -41.77 -18.81
C PHE A 21 -3.47 -43.30 -18.96
N ARG A 22 -4.58 -43.76 -19.57
CA ARG A 22 -4.95 -45.13 -20.02
C ARG A 22 -6.03 -45.79 -19.14
N HIS A 23 -7.09 -46.42 -19.65
CA HIS A 23 -7.33 -47.01 -20.99
C HIS A 23 -8.80 -47.40 -21.20
N CYS A 24 -9.24 -47.46 -22.47
CA CYS A 24 -10.12 -48.48 -23.12
C CYS A 24 -10.42 -48.01 -24.57
N THR A 25 -9.73 -48.43 -25.65
CA THR A 25 -9.94 -49.63 -26.52
C THR A 25 -11.40 -49.86 -26.91
N THR A 26 -11.88 -50.05 -28.14
CA THR A 26 -11.45 -50.30 -29.54
C THR A 26 -12.80 -50.31 -30.34
N THR A 27 -13.00 -49.88 -31.59
CA THR A 27 -12.73 -50.56 -32.89
C THR A 27 -13.42 -49.74 -34.03
N GLN A 28 -12.80 -49.63 -35.21
CA GLN A 28 -13.28 -49.06 -36.51
C GLN A 28 -14.21 -50.04 -37.28
N PRO A 29 -14.75 -49.83 -38.54
CA PRO A 29 -14.68 -48.70 -39.51
C PRO A 29 -16.02 -48.31 -40.25
N SER A 30 -15.97 -47.20 -41.02
CA SER A 30 -16.94 -46.68 -42.04
C SER A 30 -17.22 -47.63 -43.24
N PRO A 31 -18.27 -47.47 -44.12
CA PRO A 31 -18.67 -46.24 -44.86
C PRO A 31 -20.18 -46.01 -45.22
N SER A 32 -20.45 -44.84 -45.83
CA SER A 32 -21.71 -44.19 -46.34
C SER A 32 -22.51 -44.99 -47.39
N PRO A 33 -23.58 -44.46 -48.09
CA PRO A 33 -24.37 -43.22 -47.95
C PRO A 33 -25.92 -43.39 -48.11
N THR A 34 -26.75 -42.47 -47.59
CA THR A 34 -28.04 -42.10 -48.25
C THR A 34 -28.60 -40.77 -47.72
N THR A 35 -28.69 -39.78 -48.59
CA THR A 35 -29.58 -38.60 -48.48
C THR A 35 -31.01 -39.00 -48.83
N PRO A 36 -32.07 -38.34 -48.30
CA PRO A 36 -32.60 -37.20 -49.04
C PRO A 36 -33.22 -36.05 -48.19
N THR A 37 -33.26 -34.89 -48.85
CA THR A 37 -34.28 -33.81 -48.79
C THR A 37 -34.39 -32.88 -47.57
N SER A 38 -34.05 -31.62 -47.85
CA SER A 38 -34.29 -30.35 -47.13
C SER A 38 -35.79 -30.03 -46.92
N PRO A 39 -36.16 -29.00 -46.11
CA PRO A 39 -36.07 -27.61 -46.59
C PRO A 39 -35.53 -26.58 -45.58
N THR A 40 -34.69 -25.74 -46.17
CA THR A 40 -34.32 -24.34 -45.94
C THR A 40 -35.20 -23.51 -44.99
N HIS A 41 -34.60 -23.00 -43.91
CA HIS A 41 -34.98 -21.71 -43.32
C HIS A 41 -33.81 -20.74 -43.43
N HIS A 42 -34.02 -19.68 -44.20
CA HIS A 42 -33.11 -18.57 -44.40
C HIS A 42 -32.97 -17.74 -43.12
N HIS A 43 -31.74 -17.59 -42.61
CA HIS A 43 -31.36 -16.54 -41.67
C HIS A 43 -30.68 -15.40 -42.43
N PRO A 44 -31.03 -14.12 -42.17
CA PRO A 44 -30.37 -12.97 -42.80
C PRO A 44 -28.99 -12.72 -42.18
N PRO A 45 -28.03 -12.16 -42.94
CA PRO A 45 -26.69 -11.85 -42.42
C PRO A 45 -26.71 -10.60 -41.52
N LEU A 46 -25.94 -10.66 -40.43
CA LEU A 46 -25.65 -9.53 -39.53
C LEU A 46 -24.87 -8.42 -40.28
N PRO A 47 -25.11 -7.13 -39.99
CA PRO A 47 -24.39 -6.03 -40.62
C PRO A 47 -22.93 -5.97 -40.14
N LEU A 48 -22.00 -5.79 -41.07
CA LEU A 48 -20.58 -5.51 -40.79
C LEU A 48 -20.43 -4.19 -40.01
N ALA A 49 -19.61 -4.21 -38.96
CA ALA A 49 -19.20 -3.01 -38.24
C ALA A 49 -18.35 -2.08 -39.14
N PRO A 50 -18.50 -0.75 -39.04
CA PRO A 50 -17.69 0.19 -39.79
C PRO A 50 -16.23 0.22 -39.26
N PRO A 51 -15.24 0.53 -40.12
CA PRO A 51 -13.84 0.56 -39.74
C PRO A 51 -13.53 1.72 -38.77
N SER A 52 -12.65 1.45 -37.80
CA SER A 52 -12.17 2.40 -36.81
C SER A 52 -11.43 3.59 -37.46
N PRO A 53 -11.58 4.83 -36.95
CA PRO A 53 -10.84 5.98 -37.46
C PRO A 53 -9.33 5.89 -37.14
N PRO A 54 -8.46 6.49 -37.98
CA PRO A 54 -7.01 6.47 -37.76
C PRO A 54 -6.61 7.29 -36.52
N PRO A 55 -5.48 6.95 -35.87
CA PRO A 55 -4.99 7.68 -34.72
C PRO A 55 -4.52 9.10 -35.09
N PRO A 56 -4.60 10.07 -34.17
CA PRO A 56 -4.11 11.42 -34.40
C PRO A 56 -2.56 11.45 -34.54
N PRO A 57 -2.00 12.42 -35.27
CA PRO A 57 -0.56 12.51 -35.49
C PRO A 57 0.19 12.81 -34.19
N SER A 58 1.34 12.15 -34.02
CA SER A 58 2.26 12.31 -32.90
C SER A 58 2.78 13.75 -32.79
N SER A 59 2.69 14.33 -31.59
CA SER A 59 3.27 15.65 -31.27
C SER A 59 4.80 15.68 -31.44
N PRO A 60 5.38 16.78 -31.95
CA PRO A 60 6.83 16.88 -32.17
C PRO A 60 7.61 16.92 -30.84
N PRO A 61 8.87 16.42 -30.83
CA PRO A 61 9.71 16.41 -29.63
C PRO A 61 10.17 17.82 -29.23
N PRO A 62 10.43 18.07 -27.93
CA PRO A 62 10.94 19.35 -27.45
C PRO A 62 12.39 19.61 -27.91
N PRO A 63 12.79 20.88 -28.09
CA PRO A 63 14.15 21.24 -28.49
C PRO A 63 15.18 20.99 -27.37
N PRO A 64 16.45 20.71 -27.72
CA PRO A 64 17.50 20.44 -26.76
C PRO A 64 17.91 21.70 -25.98
N PRO A 65 18.40 21.57 -24.73
CA PRO A 65 18.86 22.70 -23.93
C PRO A 65 20.13 23.33 -24.50
N ALA A 66 20.15 24.66 -24.53
CA ALA A 66 21.27 25.46 -24.98
C ALA A 66 22.51 25.25 -24.09
N THR A 67 23.62 24.93 -24.75
CA THR A 67 24.97 24.89 -24.19
C THR A 67 25.45 26.29 -23.84
N ALA A 68 25.60 26.59 -22.55
CA ALA A 68 26.36 27.75 -22.08
C ALA A 68 27.84 27.37 -21.93
N GLY A 69 28.71 28.07 -22.65
CA GLY A 69 30.16 27.88 -22.64
C GLY A 69 30.82 28.33 -21.33
N THR A 70 31.75 27.49 -20.87
CA THR A 70 32.98 27.77 -20.11
C THR A 70 33.66 29.11 -20.50
N LYS A 71 34.29 29.93 -19.64
CA LYS A 71 35.35 29.72 -18.60
C LYS A 71 35.82 31.14 -18.11
N PRO A 72 36.82 31.35 -17.21
CA PRO A 72 36.98 30.91 -15.80
C PRO A 72 37.46 32.02 -14.82
N SER A 73 37.58 31.61 -13.54
CA SER A 73 38.74 31.77 -12.62
C SER A 73 38.61 32.62 -11.34
N SER A 74 38.93 31.94 -10.23
CA SER A 74 39.52 32.39 -8.94
C SER A 74 38.73 33.39 -8.08
N SER A 75 38.71 33.34 -6.74
CA SER A 75 39.26 32.49 -5.68
C SER A 75 38.74 33.04 -4.34
N SER A 76 38.68 32.21 -3.28
CA SER A 76 38.66 32.62 -1.84
C SER A 76 37.43 33.42 -1.37
N SER A 77 36.90 33.40 -0.14
CA SER A 77 37.22 32.80 1.16
C SER A 77 36.07 33.21 2.11
N SER A 78 35.69 32.29 3.02
CA SER A 78 35.44 32.50 4.46
C SER A 78 34.51 33.61 5.01
N SER A 79 33.50 33.14 5.77
CA SER A 79 33.16 33.54 7.16
C SER A 79 32.07 34.59 7.50
N SER A 80 31.26 34.17 8.50
CA SER A 80 30.60 34.94 9.58
C SER A 80 29.25 35.63 9.27
N SER A 81 28.15 35.24 9.94
CA SER A 81 27.63 35.74 11.25
C SER A 81 27.22 37.22 11.19
N SER A 82 26.09 37.75 11.68
CA SER A 82 25.08 37.35 12.65
C SER A 82 23.96 38.42 12.67
N THR A 83 22.74 38.01 13.06
CA THR A 83 21.72 38.70 13.89
C THR A 83 21.17 40.12 13.58
N SER A 84 19.83 40.20 13.56
CA SER A 84 18.95 41.09 14.38
C SER A 84 18.01 42.10 13.69
N THR A 85 16.74 42.00 14.12
CA THR A 85 15.72 43.05 14.39
C THR A 85 15.00 43.83 13.28
N SER A 86 13.66 43.74 13.37
CA SER A 86 12.66 44.82 13.37
C SER A 86 12.09 45.39 12.06
N GLN A 87 10.77 45.18 11.95
CA GLN A 87 9.69 46.11 11.56
C GLN A 87 10.02 47.21 10.54
N SER A 88 9.27 47.25 9.44
CA SER A 88 8.27 48.31 9.20
C SER A 88 7.63 48.21 7.82
N PHE A 89 6.35 48.54 7.84
CA PHE A 89 5.40 48.74 6.76
C PHE A 89 5.84 49.93 5.89
N THR A 90 5.89 49.79 4.56
CA THR A 90 5.78 50.96 3.67
C THR A 90 5.20 50.56 2.32
N GLN A 91 3.98 51.06 2.09
CA GLN A 91 3.41 51.25 0.77
C GLN A 91 4.40 52.02 -0.10
N TRP A 92 4.66 51.51 -1.29
CA TRP A 92 5.23 52.31 -2.38
C TRP A 92 4.15 52.51 -3.43
N ARG A 93 3.56 53.71 -3.44
CA ARG A 93 2.93 54.28 -4.64
C ARG A 93 4.00 55.08 -5.37
N PHE A 94 4.26 54.71 -6.62
CA PHE A 94 4.93 55.58 -7.57
C PHE A 94 3.95 55.92 -8.70
N PRO A 95 3.72 57.21 -9.01
CA PRO A 95 2.98 57.61 -10.19
C PRO A 95 3.95 57.86 -11.34
N LEU A 96 3.78 57.20 -12.48
CA LEU A 96 4.41 57.65 -13.71
C LEU A 96 3.46 57.58 -14.92
N SER A 97 3.47 58.72 -15.59
CA SER A 97 2.86 59.17 -16.83
C SER A 97 2.54 58.14 -17.92
N THR A 98 1.29 58.23 -18.36
CA THR A 98 0.80 58.24 -19.75
C THR A 98 1.85 58.17 -20.87
N SER A 99 1.79 57.11 -21.70
CA SER A 99 1.80 57.15 -23.18
C SER A 99 1.62 55.74 -23.80
N PRO A 100 1.23 55.63 -25.09
CA PRO A 100 0.08 54.81 -25.49
C PRO A 100 0.38 53.50 -26.24
N LEU A 101 -0.61 52.60 -26.19
CA LEU A 101 -1.06 51.62 -27.21
C LEU A 101 -0.07 50.57 -27.73
N CYS A 102 -0.21 49.35 -27.20
CA CYS A 102 0.02 48.10 -27.94
C CYS A 102 -1.05 47.08 -27.44
N PRO A 103 -1.88 46.46 -28.31
CA PRO A 103 -2.91 45.53 -27.84
C PRO A 103 -2.27 44.19 -27.46
N SER A 104 -2.18 43.92 -26.16
CA SER A 104 -1.83 42.58 -25.64
C SER A 104 -3.04 41.63 -25.73
N PRO A 105 -2.84 40.34 -26.03
CA PRO A 105 -3.92 39.37 -26.03
C PRO A 105 -4.44 39.20 -24.60
N HIS A 106 -5.77 39.17 -24.47
CA HIS A 106 -6.51 39.01 -23.22
C HIS A 106 -5.89 37.93 -22.31
N THR A 107 -5.22 38.34 -21.24
CA THR A 107 -4.92 37.44 -20.13
C THR A 107 -6.12 37.47 -19.19
N GLN A 108 -7.02 36.51 -19.39
CA GLN A 108 -8.12 36.27 -18.48
C GLN A 108 -7.55 35.89 -17.10
N PRO A 109 -7.99 36.50 -15.99
CA PRO A 109 -7.58 36.06 -14.67
C PRO A 109 -8.00 34.60 -14.47
N PRO A 110 -7.21 33.78 -13.73
CA PRO A 110 -7.60 32.41 -13.44
C PRO A 110 -8.99 32.40 -12.79
N PRO A 111 -9.88 31.46 -13.15
CA PRO A 111 -11.19 31.38 -12.54
C PRO A 111 -11.03 31.24 -11.02
N PRO A 112 -11.95 31.82 -10.23
CA PRO A 112 -11.90 31.68 -8.77
C PRO A 112 -11.86 30.20 -8.44
N LEU A 113 -10.89 29.80 -7.60
CA LEU A 113 -10.83 28.47 -7.03
C LEU A 113 -12.20 28.18 -6.43
N HIS A 114 -12.89 27.16 -6.96
CA HIS A 114 -14.17 26.72 -6.43
C HIS A 114 -14.04 26.57 -4.90
N PRO A 115 -14.98 27.12 -4.11
CA PRO A 115 -14.99 26.86 -2.68
C PRO A 115 -14.97 25.33 -2.48
N PRO A 116 -14.22 24.82 -1.49
CA PRO A 116 -14.21 23.39 -1.21
C PRO A 116 -15.67 22.93 -1.05
N PRO A 117 -16.03 21.75 -1.60
CA PRO A 117 -17.38 21.23 -1.47
C PRO A 117 -17.78 21.24 0.01
N PRO A 118 -19.05 21.56 0.33
CA PRO A 118 -19.50 21.62 1.70
C PRO A 118 -19.21 20.28 2.40
N PRO A 119 -18.77 20.31 3.68
CA PRO A 119 -18.54 19.09 4.43
C PRO A 119 -19.82 18.25 4.42
N ILE A 120 -19.68 16.95 4.18
CA ILE A 120 -20.80 16.01 4.20
C ILE A 120 -21.41 16.06 5.61
N SER A 121 -22.70 16.41 5.70
CA SER A 121 -23.44 16.37 6.95
C SER A 121 -23.40 14.96 7.54
N SER A 122 -23.28 14.83 8.86
CA SER A 122 -23.26 13.53 9.55
C SER A 122 -24.47 12.65 9.19
N ALA A 123 -25.65 13.27 9.01
CA ALA A 123 -26.87 12.57 8.57
C ALA A 123 -26.72 11.92 7.18
N ASN A 124 -25.99 12.58 6.27
CA ASN A 124 -25.76 12.09 4.91
C ASN A 124 -24.72 10.95 4.92
N LEU A 125 -23.77 10.95 5.86
CA LEU A 125 -22.79 9.88 5.99
C LEU A 125 -23.40 8.59 6.56
N GLN A 126 -24.32 8.70 7.51
CA GLN A 126 -25.03 7.53 8.05
C GLN A 126 -25.81 6.81 6.95
N GLU A 127 -26.45 7.56 6.05
CA GLU A 127 -27.15 7.01 4.88
C GLU A 127 -26.17 6.36 3.90
N VAL A 128 -25.03 7.00 3.63
CA VAL A 128 -23.95 6.42 2.82
C VAL A 128 -23.44 5.09 3.43
N PHE A 129 -23.26 5.03 4.75
CA PHE A 129 -22.84 3.81 5.45
C PHE A 129 -23.87 2.71 5.31
N HIS A 130 -25.15 3.02 5.48
CA HIS A 130 -26.21 2.03 5.33
C HIS A 130 -26.31 1.50 3.89
N LEU A 131 -26.25 2.38 2.89
CA LEU A 131 -26.26 1.98 1.47
C LEU A 131 -25.03 1.14 1.10
N ALA A 132 -23.85 1.55 1.57
CA ALA A 132 -22.63 0.79 1.34
C ALA A 132 -22.68 -0.57 2.03
N GLU A 133 -23.20 -0.66 3.25
CA GLU A 133 -23.36 -1.93 3.96
C GLU A 133 -24.21 -2.90 3.14
N LEU A 134 -25.35 -2.45 2.60
CA LEU A 134 -26.21 -3.26 1.73
C LEU A 134 -25.48 -3.73 0.46
N GLN A 135 -24.70 -2.86 -0.18
CA GLN A 135 -23.93 -3.20 -1.40
C GLN A 135 -22.73 -4.13 -1.15
N LEU A 136 -22.19 -4.13 0.08
CA LEU A 136 -21.08 -4.98 0.47
C LEU A 136 -21.54 -6.34 1.04
N SER A 137 -22.84 -6.63 1.01
CA SER A 137 -23.42 -7.89 1.49
C SER A 137 -22.79 -9.11 0.84
N PHE A 138 -22.80 -10.24 1.57
CA PHE A 138 -22.23 -11.50 1.11
C PHE A 138 -22.78 -11.97 -0.25
N ASP A 139 -24.07 -11.74 -0.49
CA ASP A 139 -24.76 -12.14 -1.73
C ASP A 139 -24.61 -11.13 -2.89
N SER A 140 -23.97 -9.98 -2.65
CA SER A 140 -23.80 -8.93 -3.66
C SER A 140 -22.74 -9.30 -4.69
N SER A 141 -22.97 -8.87 -5.94
CA SER A 141 -22.02 -9.07 -7.04
C SER A 141 -20.73 -8.26 -6.81
N ASP A 142 -19.63 -8.65 -7.46
CA ASP A 142 -18.39 -7.86 -7.42
C ASP A 142 -18.59 -6.42 -7.90
N PHE A 143 -19.52 -6.20 -8.83
CA PHE A 143 -19.88 -4.87 -9.32
C PHE A 143 -20.56 -4.01 -8.25
N ASP A 144 -21.51 -4.59 -7.52
CA ASP A 144 -22.21 -3.88 -6.43
C ASP A 144 -21.24 -3.55 -5.29
N ARG A 145 -20.37 -4.50 -4.94
CA ARG A 145 -19.33 -4.29 -3.92
C ARG A 145 -18.39 -3.16 -4.30
N LEU A 146 -17.89 -3.17 -5.55
CA LEU A 146 -17.05 -2.10 -6.06
C LEU A 146 -17.78 -0.75 -6.04
N SER A 147 -19.06 -0.74 -6.38
CA SER A 147 -19.89 0.46 -6.32
C SER A 147 -20.01 0.99 -4.88
N GLY A 148 -20.20 0.12 -3.90
CA GLY A 148 -20.20 0.48 -2.47
C GLY A 148 -18.85 1.00 -1.97
N LEU A 149 -17.75 0.35 -2.36
CA LEU A 149 -16.41 0.83 -2.04
C LEU A 149 -16.15 2.21 -2.68
N HIS A 150 -16.55 2.43 -3.93
CA HIS A 150 -16.42 3.75 -4.57
C HIS A 150 -17.28 4.82 -3.89
N LEU A 151 -18.49 4.48 -3.44
CA LEU A 151 -19.36 5.38 -2.69
C LEU A 151 -18.71 5.82 -1.37
N LEU A 152 -18.13 4.86 -0.64
CA LEU A 152 -17.39 5.12 0.59
C LEU A 152 -16.13 5.94 0.34
N GLU A 153 -15.32 5.58 -0.66
CA GLU A 153 -14.08 6.30 -0.98
C GLU A 153 -14.37 7.77 -1.31
N ARG A 154 -15.40 8.05 -2.12
CA ARG A 154 -15.80 9.42 -2.45
C ARG A 154 -16.29 10.23 -1.25
N SER A 155 -16.85 9.56 -0.24
CA SER A 155 -17.42 10.20 0.95
C SER A 155 -16.39 10.39 2.08
N LEU A 156 -15.38 9.53 2.15
CA LEU A 156 -14.41 9.50 3.25
C LEU A 156 -13.01 10.00 2.86
N VAL A 157 -12.65 10.01 1.58
CA VAL A 157 -11.30 10.32 1.09
C VAL A 157 -11.35 11.58 0.22
N PRO A 158 -10.42 12.54 0.38
CA PRO A 158 -9.25 12.51 1.28
C PRO A 158 -9.52 12.96 2.72
N ASN A 159 -10.63 13.65 2.96
CA ASN A 159 -10.93 14.32 4.22
C ASN A 159 -12.20 13.70 4.82
N PRO A 160 -12.09 12.70 5.71
CA PRO A 160 -13.26 12.20 6.38
C PRO A 160 -13.86 13.32 7.26
N PRO A 161 -15.19 13.33 7.45
CA PRO A 161 -15.85 14.23 8.39
C PRO A 161 -15.32 13.99 9.82
N ALA A 162 -15.60 14.93 10.73
CA ALA A 162 -14.84 15.08 11.98
C ALA A 162 -14.71 13.84 12.87
N GLU A 163 -15.62 12.86 12.81
CA GLU A 163 -15.51 11.56 13.50
C GLU A 163 -16.64 10.64 13.01
N PRO A 164 -16.45 9.87 11.94
CA PRO A 164 -17.51 8.99 11.47
C PRO A 164 -17.55 7.74 12.36
N ALA A 165 -18.59 7.59 13.19
CA ALA A 165 -18.80 6.33 13.91
C ALA A 165 -19.15 5.22 12.90
N CYS A 166 -18.20 4.32 12.64
CA CYS A 166 -18.40 3.24 11.68
C CYS A 166 -19.09 2.06 12.37
N PRO A 167 -20.25 1.59 11.87
CA PRO A 167 -20.87 0.36 12.37
C PRO A 167 -19.92 -0.84 12.19
N ALA A 168 -19.89 -1.74 13.18
CA ALA A 168 -19.03 -2.93 13.15
C ALA A 168 -19.29 -3.83 11.93
N GLU A 169 -20.56 -3.99 11.53
CA GLU A 169 -20.96 -4.74 10.34
C GLU A 169 -20.36 -4.17 9.05
N LEU A 170 -20.39 -2.84 8.91
CA LEU A 170 -19.77 -2.17 7.76
C LEU A 170 -18.24 -2.35 7.77
N MET A 171 -17.61 -2.18 8.93
CA MET A 171 -16.16 -2.40 9.09
C MET A 171 -15.78 -3.84 8.72
N CYS A 172 -16.53 -4.84 9.20
CA CYS A 172 -16.33 -6.26 8.88
C CYS A 172 -16.41 -6.48 7.36
N ARG A 173 -17.43 -5.94 6.69
CA ARG A 173 -17.57 -6.04 5.22
C ARG A 173 -16.42 -5.38 4.45
N ILE A 174 -15.92 -4.25 4.94
CA ILE A 174 -14.75 -3.58 4.35
C ILE A 174 -13.51 -4.48 4.47
N VAL A 175 -13.28 -5.09 5.64
CA VAL A 175 -12.17 -6.03 5.86
C VAL A 175 -12.31 -7.28 4.98
N ASP A 176 -13.51 -7.82 4.83
CA ASP A 176 -13.76 -8.93 3.90
C ASP A 176 -13.50 -8.55 2.45
N CYS A 177 -13.81 -7.31 2.07
CA CYS A 177 -13.47 -6.78 0.75
C CYS A 177 -11.96 -6.63 0.55
N MET A 178 -11.16 -6.48 1.60
CA MET A 178 -9.69 -6.53 1.48
C MET A 178 -9.22 -7.90 1.00
N ARG A 179 -9.85 -8.98 1.48
CA ARG A 179 -9.51 -10.37 1.11
C ARG A 179 -9.94 -10.73 -0.32
N ARG A 180 -10.62 -9.83 -1.03
CA ARG A 180 -11.06 -10.01 -2.42
C ARG A 180 -10.24 -9.14 -3.37
N LYS A 181 -9.77 -9.73 -4.48
CA LYS A 181 -8.94 -9.05 -5.48
C LYS A 181 -9.49 -7.72 -6.02
N PRO A 182 -10.78 -7.58 -6.41
CA PRO A 182 -11.27 -6.32 -6.95
C PRO A 182 -11.32 -5.20 -5.90
N GLY A 183 -11.50 -5.53 -4.62
CA GLY A 183 -11.77 -4.57 -3.55
C GLY A 183 -10.56 -4.15 -2.71
N VAL A 184 -9.42 -4.86 -2.81
CA VAL A 184 -8.30 -4.71 -1.87
C VAL A 184 -7.76 -3.28 -1.77
N LYS A 185 -7.64 -2.57 -2.89
CA LYS A 185 -7.09 -1.20 -2.95
C LYS A 185 -8.04 -0.15 -2.35
N PRO A 186 -9.30 -0.01 -2.83
CA PRO A 186 -10.23 0.96 -2.24
C PRO A 186 -10.53 0.63 -0.77
N ALA A 187 -10.67 -0.66 -0.42
CA ALA A 187 -10.90 -1.07 0.97
C ALA A 187 -9.75 -0.63 1.90
N ALA A 188 -8.48 -0.77 1.49
CA ALA A 188 -7.34 -0.29 2.28
C ALA A 188 -7.36 1.23 2.53
N LYS A 189 -7.78 2.02 1.53
CA LYS A 189 -7.91 3.48 1.67
C LYS A 189 -9.04 3.87 2.61
N ILE A 190 -10.19 3.19 2.49
CA ILE A 190 -11.36 3.41 3.34
C ILE A 190 -11.05 3.04 4.78
N LEU A 191 -10.42 1.87 5.01
CA LEU A 191 -9.98 1.44 6.33
C LEU A 191 -9.07 2.48 6.99
N PHE A 192 -8.08 2.99 6.25
CA PHE A 192 -7.22 4.07 6.74
C PHE A 192 -8.03 5.32 7.12
N ALA A 193 -8.93 5.78 6.24
CA ALA A 193 -9.74 6.97 6.50
C ALA A 193 -10.62 6.82 7.75
N LEU A 194 -11.21 5.65 7.96
CA LEU A 194 -12.02 5.34 9.14
C LEU A 194 -11.17 5.28 10.41
N CYS A 195 -9.98 4.65 10.38
CA CYS A 195 -9.08 4.53 11.52
C CYS A 195 -8.45 5.85 11.99
N LEU A 196 -8.61 6.94 11.22
CA LEU A 196 -8.22 8.28 11.70
C LEU A 196 -9.02 8.65 12.96
N ALA A 197 -10.31 8.30 13.01
CA ALA A 197 -11.12 8.41 14.22
C ALA A 197 -10.73 7.31 15.22
N GLY A 198 -10.52 7.69 16.48
CA GLY A 198 -10.05 6.79 17.55
C GLY A 198 -10.99 5.61 17.79
N ASP A 199 -12.29 5.88 17.85
CA ASP A 199 -13.32 4.87 18.18
C ASP A 199 -13.39 3.74 17.16
N ASN A 200 -13.13 4.04 15.88
CA ASN A 200 -13.13 3.04 14.81
C ASN A 200 -11.95 2.07 14.89
N ARG A 201 -10.85 2.44 15.56
CA ARG A 201 -9.65 1.60 15.64
C ARG A 201 -9.92 0.32 16.41
N ARG A 202 -10.66 0.42 17.53
CA ARG A 202 -11.08 -0.74 18.31
C ARG A 202 -12.00 -1.64 17.50
N VAL A 203 -12.99 -1.06 16.83
CA VAL A 203 -13.92 -1.79 15.94
C VAL A 203 -13.16 -2.53 14.84
N ALA A 204 -12.18 -1.88 14.19
CA ALA A 204 -11.35 -2.50 13.16
C ALA A 204 -10.53 -3.69 13.71
N VAL A 205 -9.97 -3.56 14.91
CA VAL A 205 -9.26 -4.66 15.58
C VAL A 205 -10.20 -5.83 15.88
N GLU A 206 -11.37 -5.55 16.46
CA GLU A 206 -12.36 -6.59 16.83
C GLU A 206 -12.83 -7.42 15.63
N VAL A 207 -12.93 -6.83 14.43
CA VAL A 207 -13.30 -7.54 13.20
C VAL A 207 -12.11 -8.15 12.45
N GLY A 208 -10.91 -8.16 13.04
CA GLY A 208 -9.73 -8.83 12.49
C GLY A 208 -9.00 -8.08 11.37
N ALA A 209 -9.07 -6.75 11.35
CA ALA A 209 -8.39 -5.95 10.33
C ALA A 209 -6.85 -6.01 10.44
N VAL A 210 -6.29 -6.23 11.63
CA VAL A 210 -4.84 -6.31 11.85
C VAL A 210 -4.24 -7.48 11.05
N GLY A 211 -4.74 -8.71 11.26
CA GLY A 211 -4.31 -9.86 10.46
C GLY A 211 -4.53 -9.68 8.95
N ALA A 212 -5.70 -9.16 8.55
CA ALA A 212 -6.00 -8.90 7.13
C ALA A 212 -4.97 -7.96 6.47
N VAL A 213 -4.59 -6.87 7.14
CA VAL A 213 -3.58 -5.95 6.62
C VAL A 213 -2.21 -6.61 6.52
N VAL A 214 -1.79 -7.37 7.55
CA VAL A 214 -0.48 -8.06 7.53
C VAL A 214 -0.40 -9.07 6.39
N GLU A 215 -1.44 -9.86 6.19
CA GLU A 215 -1.50 -10.90 5.15
C GLU A 215 -1.50 -10.31 3.73
N LEU A 216 -2.15 -9.16 3.52
CA LEU A 216 -2.37 -8.58 2.19
C LEU A 216 -1.40 -7.46 1.82
N ALA A 217 -0.61 -6.93 2.77
CA ALA A 217 0.27 -5.77 2.55
C ALA A 217 1.21 -5.96 1.34
N MET A 218 1.70 -7.19 1.13
CA MET A 218 2.61 -7.49 0.02
C MET A 218 1.92 -7.52 -1.35
N GLU A 219 0.61 -7.69 -1.41
CA GLU A 219 -0.17 -7.72 -2.66
C GLU A 219 -0.60 -6.32 -3.14
N LEU A 220 -0.57 -5.33 -2.25
CA LEU A 220 -0.94 -3.96 -2.54
C LEU A 220 0.14 -3.21 -3.34
N ASP A 221 -0.30 -2.32 -4.22
CA ASP A 221 0.58 -1.32 -4.83
C ASP A 221 1.08 -0.34 -3.76
N ARG A 222 2.20 0.34 -4.02
CA ARG A 222 2.85 1.22 -3.02
C ARG A 222 1.88 2.20 -2.35
N SER A 223 0.99 2.83 -3.11
CA SER A 223 0.08 3.84 -2.57
C SER A 223 -0.94 3.24 -1.59
N SER A 224 -1.55 2.11 -1.97
CA SER A 224 -2.51 1.41 -1.12
C SER A 224 -1.82 0.74 0.08
N ALA A 225 -0.61 0.23 -0.11
CA ALA A 225 0.18 -0.38 0.96
C ALA A 225 0.61 0.65 2.02
N GLU A 226 0.99 1.88 1.62
CA GLU A 226 1.25 2.97 2.58
C GLU A 226 0.01 3.24 3.45
N ARG A 227 -1.19 3.29 2.84
CA ARG A 227 -2.44 3.52 3.58
C ARG A 227 -2.79 2.36 4.52
N ALA A 228 -2.63 1.12 4.05
CA ALA A 228 -2.85 -0.07 4.88
C ALA A 228 -1.91 -0.10 6.09
N LEU A 229 -0.61 0.17 5.89
CA LEU A 229 0.35 0.25 6.99
C LEU A 229 0.06 1.41 7.95
N ALA A 230 -0.38 2.55 7.44
CA ALA A 230 -0.81 3.66 8.29
C ALA A 230 -2.03 3.28 9.15
N ALA A 231 -2.99 2.54 8.59
CA ALA A 231 -4.12 2.01 9.34
C ALA A 231 -3.67 1.01 10.41
N LEU A 232 -2.73 0.13 10.09
CA LEU A 232 -2.15 -0.83 11.04
C LEU A 232 -1.40 -0.13 12.18
N GLU A 233 -0.58 0.90 11.91
CA GLU A 233 0.06 1.71 12.96
C GLU A 233 -0.99 2.37 13.87
N LEU A 234 -2.10 2.87 13.32
CA LEU A 234 -3.19 3.44 14.12
C LEU A 234 -3.88 2.37 14.99
N MET A 235 -4.16 1.19 14.45
CA MET A 235 -4.72 0.06 15.22
C MET A 235 -3.78 -0.39 16.34
N CYS A 236 -2.47 -0.29 16.15
CA CYS A 236 -1.48 -0.56 17.21
C CYS A 236 -1.52 0.44 18.38
N THR A 237 -2.26 1.55 18.28
CA THR A 237 -2.53 2.44 19.43
C THR A 237 -3.57 1.85 20.39
N VAL A 238 -4.33 0.85 19.95
CA VAL A 238 -5.24 0.06 20.77
C VAL A 238 -4.47 -1.13 21.36
N GLY A 239 -4.64 -1.38 22.65
CA GLY A 239 -3.93 -2.44 23.37
C GLY A 239 -4.11 -3.83 22.74
N GLU A 240 -5.33 -4.19 22.34
CA GLU A 240 -5.60 -5.46 21.66
C GLU A 240 -4.92 -5.54 20.29
N GLY A 241 -4.96 -4.47 19.49
CA GLY A 241 -4.32 -4.44 18.17
C GLY A 241 -2.80 -4.58 18.25
N ALA A 242 -2.18 -3.96 19.26
CA ALA A 242 -0.77 -4.11 19.54
C ALA A 242 -0.41 -5.53 20.02
N ALA A 243 -1.28 -6.18 20.78
CA ALA A 243 -1.11 -7.58 21.17
C ALA A 243 -1.24 -8.54 19.97
N GLU A 244 -2.25 -8.33 19.13
CA GLU A 244 -2.47 -9.15 17.93
C GLU A 244 -1.26 -9.09 17.01
N VAL A 245 -0.78 -7.89 16.64
CA VAL A 245 0.37 -7.75 15.72
C VAL A 245 1.65 -8.39 16.28
N ARG A 246 1.84 -8.37 17.61
CA ARG A 246 2.98 -9.01 18.29
C ARG A 246 2.98 -10.53 18.17
N THR A 247 1.79 -11.13 18.18
CA THR A 247 1.61 -12.59 18.12
C THR A 247 1.43 -13.11 16.69
N HIS A 248 1.20 -12.23 15.73
CA HIS A 248 0.95 -12.60 14.34
C HIS A 248 2.21 -13.11 13.64
N ALA A 249 2.23 -14.40 13.26
CA ALA A 249 3.41 -15.10 12.74
C ALA A 249 4.09 -14.41 11.54
N MET A 250 3.31 -13.78 10.66
CA MET A 250 3.83 -13.09 9.47
C MET A 250 4.20 -11.61 9.69
N ALA A 251 3.93 -11.02 10.86
CA ALA A 251 4.09 -9.58 11.04
C ALA A 251 5.54 -9.12 10.84
N VAL A 252 6.49 -9.79 11.48
CA VAL A 252 7.93 -9.46 11.36
C VAL A 252 8.43 -9.58 9.90
N PRO A 253 8.32 -10.72 9.20
CA PRO A 253 8.84 -10.85 7.84
C PRO A 253 8.15 -9.91 6.85
N VAL A 254 6.85 -9.66 7.00
CA VAL A 254 6.13 -8.69 6.17
C VAL A 254 6.63 -7.28 6.45
N MET A 255 6.76 -6.84 7.71
CA MET A 255 7.22 -5.49 8.01
C MET A 255 8.67 -5.25 7.56
N VAL A 256 9.56 -6.24 7.70
CA VAL A 256 10.94 -6.14 7.17
C VAL A 256 10.93 -6.00 5.64
N SER A 257 10.11 -6.80 4.95
CA SER A 257 9.96 -6.73 3.49
C SER A 257 9.37 -5.40 3.03
N MET A 258 8.35 -4.90 3.75
CA MET A 258 7.74 -3.60 3.49
C MET A 258 8.73 -2.45 3.71
N MET A 259 9.53 -2.50 4.77
CA MET A 259 10.55 -1.50 5.06
C MET A 259 11.58 -1.38 3.93
N ALA A 260 12.00 -2.52 3.35
CA ALA A 260 12.90 -2.55 2.20
C ALA A 260 12.24 -2.09 0.89
N ARG A 261 10.96 -2.46 0.68
CA ARG A 261 10.21 -2.15 -0.55
C ARG A 261 9.77 -0.70 -0.64
N MET A 262 9.43 -0.09 0.49
CA MET A 262 8.81 1.23 0.58
C MET A 262 9.84 2.33 0.83
N ASP A 263 9.43 3.56 0.56
CA ASP A 263 10.13 4.81 0.84
C ASP A 263 9.23 5.75 1.67
N GLY A 264 9.78 6.89 2.09
CA GLY A 264 9.00 7.95 2.75
C GLY A 264 8.17 7.46 3.95
N ARG A 265 6.86 7.70 3.91
CA ARG A 265 5.94 7.35 4.99
C ARG A 265 5.70 5.85 5.10
N GLY A 266 5.60 5.12 3.99
CA GLY A 266 5.41 3.67 4.02
C GLY A 266 6.52 2.95 4.80
N ARG A 267 7.79 3.35 4.59
CA ARG A 267 8.93 2.83 5.36
C ARG A 267 8.84 3.21 6.84
N GLU A 268 8.47 4.46 7.13
CA GLU A 268 8.29 4.94 8.49
C GLU A 268 7.22 4.14 9.26
N HIS A 269 6.08 3.85 8.62
CA HIS A 269 5.02 3.03 9.20
C HIS A 269 5.52 1.62 9.54
N ALA A 270 6.23 0.96 8.62
CA ALA A 270 6.81 -0.37 8.84
C ALA A 270 7.79 -0.39 10.04
N ILE A 271 8.68 0.61 10.15
CA ILE A 271 9.59 0.76 11.30
C ILE A 271 8.81 0.96 12.61
N SER A 272 7.73 1.72 12.58
CA SER A 272 6.90 1.99 13.77
C SER A 272 6.20 0.73 14.26
N ILE A 273 5.69 -0.07 13.33
CA ILE A 273 5.04 -1.35 13.65
C ILE A 273 6.07 -2.34 14.20
N LEU A 274 7.29 -2.40 13.65
CA LEU A 274 8.38 -3.19 14.24
C LEU A 274 8.70 -2.75 15.67
N ALA A 275 8.69 -1.45 15.98
CA ALA A 275 8.86 -0.97 17.34
C ALA A 275 7.73 -1.43 18.29
N VAL A 276 6.49 -1.49 17.82
CA VAL A 276 5.37 -2.06 18.60
C VAL A 276 5.58 -3.56 18.87
N ILE A 277 6.10 -4.27 17.87
CA ILE A 277 6.34 -5.71 17.96
C ILE A 277 7.44 -6.03 18.99
N TYR A 278 8.57 -5.33 18.93
CA TYR A 278 9.73 -5.58 19.79
C TYR A 278 9.72 -4.83 21.12
N GLY A 279 8.88 -3.80 21.27
CA GLY A 279 8.77 -3.02 22.52
C GLY A 279 7.87 -3.64 23.59
N GLY A 280 7.17 -4.74 23.29
CA GLY A 280 6.34 -5.44 24.28
C GLY A 280 7.19 -6.44 25.06
N GLY A 281 7.62 -6.09 26.27
CA GLY A 281 8.61 -6.79 27.12
C GLY A 281 8.34 -8.24 27.55
N SER A 282 7.47 -8.98 26.86
CA SER A 282 7.47 -10.45 26.89
C SER A 282 8.49 -10.94 25.87
N ALA A 283 9.25 -12.00 26.17
CA ALA A 283 9.95 -12.78 25.14
C ALA A 283 8.93 -13.24 24.10
N SER A 284 8.74 -12.44 23.05
CA SER A 284 7.56 -12.47 22.21
C SER A 284 7.76 -13.44 21.04
N VAL A 285 6.65 -13.89 20.43
CA VAL A 285 6.66 -14.66 19.17
C VAL A 285 7.59 -14.02 18.14
N ALA A 286 7.73 -12.69 18.16
CA ALA A 286 8.63 -11.96 17.27
C ALA A 286 10.10 -12.37 17.39
N VAL A 287 10.61 -12.54 18.61
CA VAL A 287 12.01 -12.96 18.86
C VAL A 287 12.28 -14.36 18.31
N ALA A 288 11.28 -15.24 18.35
CA ALA A 288 11.37 -16.56 17.74
C ALA A 288 11.31 -16.52 16.21
N VAL A 289 10.60 -15.54 15.63
CA VAL A 289 10.48 -15.37 14.17
C VAL A 289 11.74 -14.72 13.56
N ALA A 290 12.29 -13.69 14.20
CA ALA A 290 13.57 -13.10 13.81
C ALA A 290 14.33 -12.60 15.05
N PRO A 291 15.62 -12.91 15.21
CA PRO A 291 16.43 -12.35 16.28
C PRO A 291 16.51 -10.81 16.19
N PRO A 292 16.55 -10.09 17.33
CA PRO A 292 16.70 -8.64 17.36
C PRO A 292 17.85 -8.11 16.50
N GLU A 293 19.00 -8.79 16.50
CA GLU A 293 20.16 -8.45 15.67
C GLU A 293 19.86 -8.43 14.17
N GLU A 294 19.04 -9.37 13.69
CA GLU A 294 18.68 -9.46 12.27
C GLU A 294 17.79 -8.29 11.86
N VAL A 295 16.80 -7.97 12.70
CA VAL A 295 15.94 -6.80 12.50
C VAL A 295 16.75 -5.51 12.58
N ALA A 296 17.70 -5.41 13.51
CA ALA A 296 18.57 -4.24 13.65
C ALA A 296 19.39 -4.00 12.37
N ARG A 297 19.97 -5.05 11.78
CA ARG A 297 20.68 -4.95 10.49
C ARG A 297 19.76 -4.45 9.37
N ALA A 298 18.54 -4.98 9.28
CA ALA A 298 17.56 -4.55 8.29
C ALA A 298 17.17 -3.07 8.48
N VAL A 299 16.99 -2.62 9.71
CA VAL A 299 16.67 -1.22 10.03
C VAL A 299 17.83 -0.30 9.65
N VAL A 300 19.08 -0.64 10.01
CA VAL A 300 20.27 0.14 9.61
C VAL A 300 20.34 0.30 8.10
N LEU A 301 20.14 -0.78 7.35
CA LEU A 301 20.14 -0.75 5.88
C LEU A 301 19.03 0.16 5.34
N ALA A 302 17.82 0.06 5.90
CA ALA A 302 16.69 0.89 5.49
C ALA A 302 16.94 2.39 5.75
N LEU A 303 17.63 2.73 6.83
CA LEU A 303 17.97 4.11 7.22
C LEU A 303 19.06 4.75 6.34
N GLN A 304 19.89 3.94 5.67
CA GLN A 304 20.89 4.42 4.71
C GLN A 304 20.26 4.87 3.38
N GLY A 305 19.06 4.38 3.05
CA GLY A 305 18.30 4.82 1.89
C GLY A 305 17.52 6.12 2.14
N ASP A 306 16.67 6.50 1.19
CA ASP A 306 15.84 7.71 1.28
C ASP A 306 14.86 7.64 2.45
N CYS A 307 15.22 8.30 3.56
CA CYS A 307 14.44 8.38 4.78
C CYS A 307 14.14 9.82 5.15
N SER A 308 12.92 10.08 5.63
CA SER A 308 12.59 11.35 6.27
C SER A 308 13.34 11.49 7.61
N ALA A 309 13.42 12.71 8.15
CA ALA A 309 13.96 12.93 9.50
C ALA A 309 13.14 12.17 10.56
N ARG A 310 11.82 12.04 10.37
CA ARG A 310 10.93 11.30 11.26
C ARG A 310 11.19 9.79 11.21
N CYS A 311 11.37 9.24 10.01
CA CYS A 311 11.79 7.86 9.79
C CYS A 311 13.11 7.55 10.51
N ARG A 312 14.14 8.40 10.36
CA ARG A 312 15.43 8.24 11.07
C ARG A 312 15.28 8.25 12.59
N ARG A 313 14.46 9.14 13.14
CA ARG A 313 14.20 9.20 14.60
C ARG A 313 13.54 7.91 15.10
N LYS A 314 12.50 7.45 14.43
CA LYS A 314 11.79 6.20 14.77
C LYS A 314 12.71 4.98 14.63
N GLY A 315 13.52 4.92 13.58
CA GLY A 315 14.50 3.85 13.39
C GLY A 315 15.57 3.83 14.47
N ALA A 316 16.10 5.00 14.87
CA ALA A 316 17.04 5.09 15.98
C ALA A 316 16.44 4.62 17.32
N GLN A 317 15.17 4.95 17.58
CA GLN A 317 14.45 4.46 18.76
C GLN A 317 14.30 2.93 18.74
N LEU A 318 13.91 2.35 17.59
CA LEU A 318 13.82 0.91 17.42
C LEU A 318 15.17 0.23 17.65
N LEU A 319 16.26 0.76 17.08
CA LEU A 319 17.60 0.20 17.29
C LEU A 319 18.01 0.18 18.77
N LYS A 320 17.66 1.22 19.52
CA LYS A 320 17.89 1.26 20.97
C LYS A 320 17.09 0.18 21.71
N LEU A 321 15.81 0.01 21.36
CA LEU A 321 14.95 -1.04 21.95
C LEU A 321 15.50 -2.44 21.66
N LEU A 322 16.00 -2.69 20.45
CA LEU A 322 16.57 -3.97 20.07
C LEU A 322 17.86 -4.28 20.86
N GLN A 323 18.72 -3.27 21.08
CA GLN A 323 19.93 -3.41 21.90
C GLN A 323 19.61 -3.74 23.37
N GLU A 324 18.65 -3.02 23.96
CA GLU A 324 18.22 -3.27 25.35
C GLU A 324 17.68 -4.70 25.52
N SER A 325 16.91 -5.20 24.53
CA SER A 325 16.38 -6.57 24.57
C SER A 325 17.46 -7.67 24.50
N GLU A 326 18.61 -7.39 23.87
CA GLU A 326 19.75 -8.32 23.82
C GLU A 326 20.51 -8.37 25.15
N GLU A 327 20.65 -7.21 25.81
CA GLU A 327 21.33 -7.12 27.11
C GLU A 327 20.54 -7.83 28.22
N ASP A 328 19.22 -7.66 28.26
CA ASP A 328 18.35 -8.33 29.22
C ASP A 328 18.36 -9.86 29.05
N GLY A 329 18.29 -10.36 27.81
CA GLY A 329 18.34 -11.80 27.53
C GLY A 329 19.68 -12.47 27.88
N ARG A 330 20.77 -11.71 27.98
CA ARG A 330 22.10 -12.22 28.35
C ARG A 330 22.28 -12.38 29.87
N LEU A 331 21.47 -11.69 30.68
CA LEU A 331 21.55 -11.74 32.14
C LEU A 331 20.81 -12.95 32.74
N ASP A 332 19.94 -13.62 31.97
CA ASP A 332 19.15 -14.78 32.41
C ASP A 332 19.85 -16.15 32.22
N LEU A 333 21.13 -16.18 31.83
CA LEU A 333 21.91 -17.42 31.80
C LEU A 333 22.50 -17.73 33.19
N PRO A 334 22.04 -18.77 33.92
CA PRO A 334 22.72 -19.19 35.13
C PRO A 334 24.12 -19.66 34.76
N LYS A 335 25.13 -19.04 35.39
CA LYS A 335 26.49 -19.59 35.42
C LYS A 335 26.40 -20.96 36.10
N GLU A 336 26.31 -22.03 35.31
CA GLU A 336 26.63 -23.37 35.77
C GLU A 336 28.11 -23.37 36.14
N GLY A 337 28.37 -23.29 37.44
CA GLY A 337 29.70 -23.21 38.01
C GLY A 337 30.31 -24.59 38.21
N GLY A 338 31.60 -24.67 37.87
CA GLY A 338 32.64 -25.33 38.69
C GLY A 338 32.65 -26.83 38.76
#